data_AF-A0A7S1T2L3-F1
#
_entry.id   AF-A0A7S1T2L3-F1
#
_cell.length_a   1.000
_cell.length_b   1.000
_cell.length_c   1.000
_cell.angle_alpha   90.00
_cell.angle_beta   90.00
_cell.angle_gamma   90.00
#
_symmetry.space_group_name_H-M   'P 1'
#
loop_
_entity.id
_entity.type
_entity.pdbx_description
1 polymer ?
#
loop_
_entity_poly.entity_id
_entity_poly.type
_entity_poly.pdbx_seq_one_letter_code
_entity_poly.pdbx_strand_id
1 'polypeptide(L)'
;ARIAPFGQAKVVLEICSETVMKYSGFQLVVDVPDVGEEMGAVDILAECCVPKLSLSNTSIDFGNCYLRYPYKALLKLVNESKLPARFEVLPQDSKSSVLGTYTAEPREAGIPAKGEQLVEFVLDVERLGRI
;
A
#
# COMPACT_ATOMS: atom_id res chain seq x y z
N ALA A 1 -35.36 5.30 15.49
CA ALA A 1 -35.53 6.64 16.11
C ALA A 1 -36.87 7.21 15.68
N ARG A 2 -37.59 7.95 16.53
CA ARG A 2 -38.87 8.57 16.14
C ARG A 2 -38.59 9.98 15.61
N ILE A 3 -39.06 10.26 14.40
CA ILE A 3 -38.99 11.59 13.79
C ILE A 3 -40.32 12.29 14.07
N ALA A 4 -40.27 13.47 14.71
CA ALA A 4 -41.48 14.27 14.95
C ALA A 4 -42.09 14.76 13.62
N PRO A 5 -43.37 15.15 13.58
CA PRO A 5 -43.95 15.80 12.40
C PRO A 5 -43.09 17.00 11.95
N PHE A 6 -42.76 17.07 10.66
CA PHE A 6 -41.83 18.06 10.09
C PHE A 6 -40.41 18.04 10.67
N GLY A 7 -40.08 17.02 11.47
CA GLY A 7 -38.76 16.78 12.02
C GLY A 7 -37.82 16.16 11.00
N GLN A 8 -36.54 16.16 11.34
CA GLN A 8 -35.48 15.57 10.52
C GLN A 8 -34.59 14.70 11.41
N ALA A 9 -34.02 13.64 10.84
CA ALA A 9 -33.01 12.83 11.50
C ALA A 9 -31.79 12.71 10.58
N LYS A 10 -30.60 12.89 11.17
CA LYS A 10 -29.34 12.69 10.47
C LYS A 10 -28.90 11.24 10.65
N VAL A 11 -28.56 10.58 9.56
CA VAL A 11 -27.93 9.25 9.54
C VAL A 11 -26.48 9.42 9.12
N VAL A 12 -25.56 8.82 9.87
CA VAL A 12 -24.13 8.77 9.54
C VAL A 12 -23.77 7.31 9.31
N LEU A 13 -23.15 7.04 8.17
CA LEU A 13 -22.69 5.71 7.80
C LEU A 13 -21.16 5.68 7.87
N GLU A 14 -20.62 4.63 8.48
CA GLU A 14 -19.20 4.33 8.44
C GLU A 14 -19.02 3.03 7.65
N ILE A 15 -18.23 3.08 6.59
CA ILE A 15 -17.99 1.94 5.71
C ILE A 15 -16.55 1.48 5.92
N CYS A 16 -16.39 0.30 6.49
CA CYS A 16 -15.09 -0.35 6.68
C CYS A 16 -14.97 -1.50 5.67
N SER A 17 -14.19 -1.27 4.62
CA SER A 17 -13.91 -2.28 3.59
C SER A 17 -12.66 -3.08 3.95
N GLU A 18 -12.76 -4.42 3.83
CA GLU A 18 -11.62 -5.32 4.00
C GLU A 18 -11.04 -5.81 2.67
N THR A 19 -11.71 -5.51 1.55
CA THR A 19 -11.39 -6.04 0.23
C THR A 19 -11.29 -4.95 -0.82
N VAL A 20 -10.26 -5.03 -1.66
CA VAL A 20 -10.06 -4.09 -2.79
C VAL A 20 -11.09 -4.39 -3.87
N MET A 21 -12.16 -3.60 -3.90
CA MET A 21 -13.23 -3.76 -4.88
C MET A 21 -14.05 -2.48 -5.05
N LYS A 22 -14.81 -2.45 -6.13
CA LYS A 22 -15.90 -1.48 -6.33
C LYS A 22 -17.17 -2.03 -5.68
N TYR A 23 -17.76 -1.23 -4.81
CA TYR A 23 -19.04 -1.50 -4.18
C TYR A 23 -20.12 -0.80 -5.00
N SER A 24 -20.92 -1.60 -5.70
CA SER A 24 -22.06 -1.17 -6.52
C SER A 24 -23.25 -2.08 -6.26
N GLY A 25 -24.47 -1.52 -6.24
CA GLY A 25 -25.70 -2.28 -5.99
C GLY A 25 -26.06 -2.42 -4.51
N PHE A 26 -25.39 -1.68 -3.62
CA PHE A 26 -25.79 -1.55 -2.22
C PHE A 26 -26.77 -0.38 -2.09
N GLN A 27 -27.86 -0.59 -1.34
CA GLN A 27 -28.89 0.42 -1.11
C GLN A 27 -29.16 0.56 0.39
N LEU A 28 -29.20 1.80 0.87
CA LEU A 28 -29.79 2.11 2.17
C LEU A 28 -31.30 2.26 1.97
N VAL A 29 -32.03 1.27 2.43
CA VAL A 29 -33.49 1.22 2.33
C VAL A 29 -34.12 1.75 3.63
N VAL A 30 -35.20 2.51 3.50
CA VAL A 30 -35.93 3.10 4.62
C VAL A 30 -37.31 2.47 4.73
N ASP A 31 -37.52 1.74 5.83
CA ASP A 31 -38.82 1.19 6.19
C ASP A 31 -39.51 2.07 7.24
N VAL A 32 -40.82 2.23 7.10
CA VAL A 32 -41.64 2.94 8.07
C VAL A 32 -42.70 1.98 8.63
N PRO A 33 -42.55 1.55 9.90
CA PRO A 33 -43.51 0.66 10.54
C PRO A 33 -44.95 1.19 10.42
N ASP A 34 -45.88 0.30 10.12
CA ASP A 34 -47.32 0.59 9.95
C ASP A 34 -47.68 1.53 8.78
N VAL A 35 -46.71 1.87 7.92
CA VAL A 35 -46.93 2.70 6.72
C VAL A 35 -46.51 1.94 5.45
N GLY A 36 -45.31 1.36 5.43
CA GLY A 36 -44.82 0.61 4.27
C GLY A 36 -43.35 0.22 4.37
N GLU A 37 -42.99 -0.83 3.62
CA GLU A 37 -41.62 -1.29 3.39
C GLU A 37 -41.04 -0.58 2.17
N GLU A 38 -39.71 -0.43 2.13
CA GLU A 38 -38.94 0.15 1.04
C GLU A 38 -39.43 1.54 0.56
N MET A 39 -39.90 2.37 1.49
CA MET A 39 -40.48 3.69 1.21
C MET A 39 -39.48 4.68 0.58
N GLY A 40 -38.19 4.38 0.64
CA GLY A 40 -37.14 5.08 -0.09
C GLY A 40 -35.84 4.31 -0.07
N ALA A 41 -35.01 4.54 -1.09
CA ALA A 41 -33.69 3.94 -1.22
C ALA A 41 -32.64 4.99 -1.61
N VAL A 42 -31.44 4.86 -1.04
CA VAL A 42 -30.27 5.66 -1.42
C VAL A 42 -29.16 4.70 -1.86
N ASP A 43 -28.70 4.85 -3.10
CA ASP A 43 -27.60 4.04 -3.63
C ASP A 43 -26.28 4.40 -2.95
N ILE A 44 -25.55 3.36 -2.52
CA ILE A 44 -24.22 3.48 -1.94
C ILE A 44 -23.20 3.05 -3.01
N LEU A 45 -22.37 4.00 -3.43
CA LEU A 45 -21.25 3.78 -4.35
C LEU A 45 -19.93 4.08 -3.64
N ALA A 46 -19.04 3.09 -3.62
CA ALA A 46 -17.71 3.23 -3.03
C ALA A 46 -16.68 2.41 -3.81
N GLU A 47 -15.41 2.79 -3.69
CA GLU A 47 -14.29 2.03 -4.26
C GLU A 47 -13.18 1.92 -3.20
N CYS A 48 -12.84 0.68 -2.85
CA CYS A 48 -11.67 0.40 -2.02
C CYS A 48 -10.47 0.16 -2.93
N CYS A 49 -9.42 0.96 -2.72
CA CYS A 49 -8.22 0.99 -3.54
C CYS A 49 -6.99 0.73 -2.68
N VAL A 50 -5.99 0.06 -3.26
CA VAL A 50 -4.65 -0.06 -2.67
C VAL A 50 -3.61 0.69 -3.49
N PRO A 51 -2.54 1.22 -2.87
CA PRO A 51 -1.45 1.83 -3.61
C PRO A 51 -0.75 0.79 -4.50
N LYS A 52 -0.35 1.21 -5.69
CA LYS A 52 0.37 0.39 -6.67
C LYS A 52 1.79 0.93 -6.79
N LEU A 53 2.76 0.14 -6.36
CA LEU A 53 4.18 0.44 -6.48
C LEU A 53 4.80 -0.38 -7.63
N SER A 54 5.73 0.23 -8.36
CA SER A 54 6.58 -0.43 -9.33
C SER A 54 8.06 -0.12 -9.05
N LEU A 55 8.93 -1.05 -9.46
CA LEU A 55 10.38 -0.88 -9.38
C LEU A 55 10.89 -0.49 -10.77
N SER A 56 11.82 0.45 -10.85
CA SER A 56 12.48 0.76 -12.13
C SER A 56 13.26 -0.45 -12.67
N ASN A 57 13.86 -1.23 -11.75
CA ASN A 57 14.67 -2.40 -12.05
C ASN A 57 14.27 -3.51 -11.08
N THR A 58 14.12 -4.74 -11.58
CA THR A 58 13.81 -5.92 -10.75
C THR A 58 15.05 -6.60 -10.19
N SER A 59 16.24 -6.21 -10.66
CA SER A 59 17.54 -6.67 -10.18
C SER A 59 18.50 -5.50 -10.05
N ILE A 60 19.41 -5.60 -9.08
CA ILE A 60 20.53 -4.69 -8.89
C ILE A 60 21.80 -5.46 -9.22
N ASP A 61 22.54 -5.00 -10.23
CA ASP A 61 23.82 -5.58 -10.62
C ASP A 61 24.96 -4.70 -10.08
N PHE A 62 25.73 -5.25 -9.14
CA PHE A 62 26.93 -4.62 -8.59
C PHE A 62 28.19 -4.97 -9.38
N GLY A 63 28.10 -5.86 -10.37
CA GLY A 63 29.23 -6.35 -11.15
C GLY A 63 30.25 -7.10 -10.29
N ASN A 64 31.53 -6.87 -10.57
CA ASN A 64 32.63 -7.52 -9.84
C ASN A 64 32.86 -6.85 -8.49
N CYS A 65 32.52 -7.56 -7.41
CA CYS A 65 32.71 -7.11 -6.04
C CYS A 65 33.97 -7.70 -5.41
N TYR A 66 34.80 -6.86 -4.79
CA TYR A 66 36.00 -7.23 -4.05
C TYR A 66 35.73 -7.30 -2.55
N LEU A 67 36.45 -8.20 -1.86
CA LEU A 67 36.33 -8.37 -0.42
C LEU A 67 36.62 -7.06 0.32
N ARG A 68 35.82 -6.79 1.36
CA ARG A 68 35.99 -5.63 2.27
C ARG A 68 35.91 -4.27 1.57
N TYR A 69 35.28 -4.21 0.39
CA TYR A 69 34.97 -2.96 -0.27
C TYR A 69 33.44 -2.80 -0.36
N PRO A 70 32.88 -1.69 0.15
CA PRO A 70 31.44 -1.46 0.09
C PRO A 70 31.01 -1.00 -1.31
N TYR A 71 29.97 -1.62 -1.85
CA TYR A 71 29.40 -1.28 -3.16
C TYR A 71 28.04 -0.63 -3.03
N LYS A 72 27.82 0.48 -3.73
CA LYS A 72 26.57 1.23 -3.67
C LYS A 72 25.76 1.09 -4.95
N ALA A 73 24.44 0.97 -4.79
CA ALA A 73 23.50 1.02 -5.90
C ALA A 73 22.20 1.70 -5.47
N LEU A 74 21.51 2.32 -6.43
CA LEU A 74 20.24 2.99 -6.19
C LEU A 74 19.11 2.18 -6.85
N LEU A 75 18.08 1.89 -6.06
CA LEU A 75 16.83 1.34 -6.56
C LEU A 75 15.75 2.41 -6.49
N LYS A 76 15.04 2.60 -7.60
CA LYS A 76 13.93 3.56 -7.69
C LYS A 76 12.60 2.84 -7.55
N LEU A 77 11.84 3.22 -6.53
CA LEU A 77 10.44 2.85 -6.32
C LEU A 77 9.55 3.97 -6.89
N VAL A 78 8.54 3.59 -7.66
CA VAL A 78 7.59 4.51 -8.30
C VAL A 78 6.19 4.19 -7.81
N ASN A 79 5.50 5.19 -7.28
CA ASN A 79 4.10 5.07 -6.90
C ASN A 79 3.21 5.51 -8.07
N GLU A 80 2.67 4.53 -8.81
CA GLU A 80 1.79 4.79 -9.93
C GLU A 80 0.36 5.12 -9.50
N SER A 81 0.02 4.94 -8.22
CA SER A 81 -1.34 5.16 -7.72
C SER A 81 -1.61 6.63 -7.38
N LYS A 82 -2.90 6.95 -7.25
CA LYS A 82 -3.36 8.25 -6.74
C LYS A 82 -3.41 8.29 -5.21
N LEU A 83 -2.99 7.23 -4.54
CA LEU A 83 -2.95 7.11 -3.09
C LEU A 83 -1.50 7.22 -2.62
N PRO A 84 -1.24 7.78 -1.43
CA PRO A 84 0.07 7.65 -0.80
C PRO A 84 0.35 6.16 -0.52
N ALA A 85 1.61 5.76 -0.65
CA ALA A 85 2.08 4.42 -0.35
C ALA A 85 3.10 4.46 0.78
N ARG A 86 3.38 3.31 1.39
CA ARG A 86 4.52 3.09 2.28
C ARG A 86 5.23 1.84 1.81
N PHE A 87 6.55 1.83 1.90
CA PHE A 87 7.36 0.63 1.68
C PHE A 87 8.22 0.34 2.91
N GLU A 88 8.66 -0.90 3.00
CA GLU A 88 9.60 -1.41 3.99
C GLU A 88 10.53 -2.43 3.31
N VAL A 89 11.83 -2.30 3.52
CA VAL A 89 12.84 -3.27 3.08
C VAL A 89 12.96 -4.36 4.13
N LEU A 90 12.60 -5.59 3.75
CA LEU A 90 12.66 -6.73 4.64
C LEU A 90 14.10 -7.15 4.96
N PRO A 91 14.34 -7.76 6.14
CA PRO A 91 15.66 -8.31 6.47
C PRO A 91 16.14 -9.35 5.46
N GLN A 92 17.45 -9.36 5.22
CA GLN A 92 18.11 -10.34 4.37
C GLN A 92 17.99 -11.77 4.94
N ASP A 93 17.76 -12.77 4.08
CA ASP A 93 17.75 -14.19 4.48
C ASP A 93 19.16 -14.62 4.96
N SER A 94 19.18 -15.33 6.09
CA SER A 94 20.33 -16.03 6.67
C SER A 94 21.21 -16.80 5.69
N LYS A 95 20.67 -17.38 4.61
CA LYS A 95 21.46 -18.11 3.61
C LYS A 95 22.29 -17.16 2.74
N SER A 96 21.74 -15.99 2.44
CA SER A 96 22.38 -15.00 1.57
C SER A 96 23.39 -14.12 2.33
N SER A 97 23.17 -13.91 3.64
CA SER A 97 24.08 -13.11 4.48
C SER A 97 25.48 -13.72 4.63
N VAL A 98 25.62 -15.03 4.37
CA VAL A 98 26.91 -15.74 4.44
C VAL A 98 27.89 -15.26 3.36
N LEU A 99 27.41 -14.85 2.18
CA LEU A 99 28.25 -14.40 1.07
C LEU A 99 28.58 -12.90 1.18
N GLY A 100 27.61 -12.13 1.65
CA GLY A 100 27.75 -10.70 1.91
C GLY A 100 26.47 -10.16 2.54
N THR A 101 26.60 -9.04 3.24
CA THR A 101 25.47 -8.35 3.85
C THR A 101 25.12 -7.11 3.05
N TYR A 102 23.85 -6.74 3.02
CA TYR A 102 23.46 -5.45 2.47
C TYR A 102 22.75 -4.58 3.51
N THR A 103 22.93 -3.27 3.37
CA THR A 103 22.13 -2.25 4.05
C THR A 103 21.33 -1.48 3.02
N ALA A 104 20.21 -0.91 3.44
CA ALA A 104 19.31 -0.14 2.58
C ALA A 104 18.92 1.14 3.30
N GLU A 105 19.02 2.30 2.65
CA GLU A 105 18.65 3.59 3.22
C GLU A 105 17.82 4.42 2.24
N PRO A 106 16.61 4.88 2.61
CA PRO A 106 15.89 4.53 3.84
C PRO A 106 15.33 3.10 3.80
N ARG A 107 15.29 2.39 4.95
CA ARG A 107 14.65 1.07 5.07
C ARG A 107 13.13 1.13 4.99
N GLU A 108 12.55 2.23 5.43
CA GLU A 108 11.12 2.47 5.35
C GLU A 108 10.87 3.94 5.03
N ALA A 109 9.90 4.22 4.17
CA ALA A 109 9.45 5.57 3.93
C ALA A 109 8.05 5.60 3.29
N GLY A 110 7.41 6.75 3.41
CA GLY A 110 6.19 7.07 2.65
C GLY A 110 6.54 7.57 1.26
N ILE A 111 5.78 7.16 0.25
CA ILE A 111 5.89 7.63 -1.13
C ILE A 111 4.60 8.37 -1.48
N PRO A 112 4.65 9.67 -1.84
CA PRO A 112 3.45 10.41 -2.17
C PRO A 112 2.75 9.82 -3.40
N ALA A 113 1.47 10.14 -3.56
CA ALA A 113 0.70 9.77 -4.76
C ALA A 113 1.41 10.29 -6.02
N LYS A 114 1.55 9.44 -7.04
CA LYS A 114 2.30 9.76 -8.28
C LYS A 114 3.77 10.17 -8.04
N GLY A 115 4.32 9.82 -6.88
CA GLY A 115 5.70 10.13 -6.49
C GLY A 115 6.68 8.99 -6.72
N GLU A 116 7.91 9.23 -6.31
CA GLU A 116 9.02 8.29 -6.41
C GLU A 116 9.91 8.36 -5.17
N GLN A 117 10.59 7.26 -4.88
CA GLN A 117 11.57 7.15 -3.80
C GLN A 117 12.80 6.40 -4.27
N LEU A 118 13.98 6.93 -3.93
CA LEU A 118 15.26 6.25 -4.11
C LEU A 118 15.66 5.55 -2.82
N VAL A 119 16.09 4.30 -2.93
CA VAL A 119 16.68 3.51 -1.84
C VAL A 119 18.11 3.19 -2.22
N GLU A 120 19.07 3.64 -1.42
CA GLU A 120 20.49 3.30 -1.57
C GLU A 120 20.75 1.96 -0.90
N PHE A 121 21.20 0.99 -1.69
CA PHE A 121 21.71 -0.29 -1.21
C PHE A 121 23.22 -0.24 -1.12
N VAL A 122 23.78 -0.64 0.03
CA VAL A 122 25.22 -0.82 0.23
C VAL A 122 25.49 -2.29 0.49
N LEU A 123 26.29 -2.94 -0.37
CA LEU A 123 26.69 -4.33 -0.28
C LEU A 123 28.11 -4.44 0.28
N ASP A 124 28.25 -5.20 1.36
CA ASP A 124 29.52 -5.55 2.00
C ASP A 124 29.81 -7.04 1.78
N VAL A 125 30.88 -7.33 1.02
CA VAL A 125 31.26 -8.71 0.68
C VAL A 125 32.32 -9.22 1.66
N GLU A 126 31.95 -10.25 2.42
CA GLU A 126 32.80 -10.86 3.45
C GLU A 126 33.46 -12.16 2.99
N ARG A 127 32.87 -12.85 2.00
CA ARG A 127 33.38 -14.14 1.49
C ARG A 127 33.34 -14.21 -0.03
N LEU A 128 34.34 -14.89 -0.60
CA LEU A 128 34.35 -15.20 -2.02
C LEU A 128 33.31 -16.26 -2.34
N GLY A 129 32.52 -16.03 -3.39
CA GLY A 129 31.49 -16.95 -3.86
C GLY A 129 30.71 -16.32 -5.00
N ARG A 130 29.86 -17.12 -5.64
CA ARG A 130 28.88 -16.63 -6.62
C ARG A 130 27.53 -16.57 -5.92
N ILE A 131 26.87 -15.41 -5.98
CA ILE A 131 25.52 -15.17 -5.45
C ILE A 131 24.50 -15.58 -6.51
#